data_AF-A0A7W8UMB9-F1
#
_entry.id   AF-A0A7W8UMB9-F1
#
_cell.length_a   1.000
_cell.length_b   1.000
_cell.length_c   1.000
_cell.angle_alpha   90.00
_cell.angle_beta   90.00
_cell.angle_gamma   90.00
#
_symmetry.space_group_name_H-M   'P 1'
#
loop_
_entity.id
_entity.type
_entity.pdbx_description
1 polymer ?
#
loop_
_entity_poly.entity_id
_entity_poly.type
_entity_poly.pdbx_seq_one_letter_code
_entity_poly.pdbx_strand_id
1 'polypeptide(L)'
;MGSLVPTLVALSAVQAAAIMGMLVWLVRKDDRRRKEITAAIEFALGLNLFRQRNFLRLFIDGEDAAINRDYPEWADYRARFYALEGF
;
A
#
# COMPACT_ATOMS: atom_id res chain seq x y z
N MET A 1 -44.56 -21.70 10.38
CA MET A 1 -43.53 -21.09 11.25
C MET A 1 -42.18 -21.37 10.60
N GLY A 2 -41.63 -20.39 9.88
CA GLY A 2 -40.32 -20.52 9.24
C GLY A 2 -39.23 -20.52 10.31
N SER A 3 -38.33 -21.50 10.26
CA SER A 3 -37.23 -21.62 11.21
C SER A 3 -36.36 -20.36 11.13
N LEU A 4 -36.31 -19.56 12.20
CA LEU A 4 -35.45 -18.38 12.31
C LEU A 4 -33.96 -18.77 12.43
N VAL A 5 -33.68 -20.03 12.76
CA VAL A 5 -32.35 -20.59 12.97
C VAL A 5 -31.46 -20.51 11.71
N PRO A 6 -31.87 -20.98 10.52
CA PRO A 6 -31.06 -20.86 9.30
C PRO A 6 -30.77 -19.40 8.90
N THR A 7 -31.73 -18.48 9.11
CA THR A 7 -31.54 -17.06 8.79
C THR A 7 -30.52 -16.40 9.73
N LEU A 8 -30.56 -16.73 11.03
CA LEU A 8 -29.59 -16.24 12.01
C LEU A 8 -28.18 -16.81 11.75
N VAL A 9 -28.06 -18.10 11.40
CA VAL A 9 -26.78 -18.71 11.03
C VAL A 9 -26.21 -18.08 9.76
N ALA A 10 -27.04 -17.82 8.74
CA ALA A 10 -26.62 -17.14 7.51
C ALA A 10 -26.16 -15.69 7.78
N LEU A 11 -26.90 -14.93 8.59
CA LEU A 11 -26.53 -13.56 8.99
C LEU A 11 -25.21 -13.51 9.78
N SER A 12 -24.98 -14.49 10.66
CA SER A 12 -23.75 -14.62 11.45
C SER A 12 -22.54 -14.92 10.55
N ALA A 13 -22.70 -15.80 9.55
CA ALA A 13 -21.65 -16.18 8.61
C ALA A 13 -21.27 -15.01 7.67
N VAL A 14 -22.24 -14.21 7.24
CA VAL A 14 -22.01 -13.03 6.39
C VAL A 14 -21.21 -11.96 7.12
N GLN A 15 -21.50 -11.73 8.40
CA GLN A 15 -20.74 -10.78 9.22
C GLN A 15 -19.30 -11.25 9.43
N ALA A 16 -19.09 -12.54 9.73
CA ALA A 16 -17.75 -13.11 9.86
C ALA A 16 -16.94 -12.99 8.55
N ALA A 17 -17.55 -13.27 7.40
CA ALA A 17 -16.90 -13.11 6.09
C ALA A 17 -16.54 -11.65 5.78
N ALA A 18 -17.42 -10.69 6.11
CA ALA A 18 -17.15 -9.26 5.92
C ALA A 18 -16.00 -8.77 6.81
N ILE A 19 -15.97 -9.20 8.08
CA ILE A 19 -14.89 -8.87 9.02
C ILE A 19 -13.56 -9.46 8.53
N MET A 20 -13.56 -10.75 8.13
CA MET A 20 -12.36 -11.40 7.59
C MET A 20 -11.88 -10.72 6.31
N GLY A 21 -12.80 -10.36 5.39
CA GLY A 21 -12.46 -9.60 4.19
C GLY A 21 -11.86 -8.23 4.49
N MET A 22 -12.39 -7.52 5.48
CA MET A 22 -11.87 -6.23 5.92
C MET A 22 -10.48 -6.36 6.58
N LEU A 23 -10.26 -7.38 7.41
CA LEU A 23 -8.95 -7.66 8.00
C LEU A 23 -7.90 -8.02 6.94
N VAL A 24 -8.25 -8.87 5.98
CA VAL A 24 -7.38 -9.20 4.84
C VAL A 24 -7.07 -7.95 4.01
N TRP A 25 -8.06 -7.10 3.78
CA TRP A 25 -7.86 -5.83 3.07
C TRP A 25 -6.94 -4.88 3.85
N LEU A 26 -7.12 -4.76 5.17
CA LEU A 26 -6.26 -3.95 6.04
C LEU A 26 -4.82 -4.47 6.04
N VAL A 27 -4.62 -5.78 6.19
CA VAL A 27 -3.28 -6.40 6.14
C VAL A 27 -2.62 -6.16 4.78
N ARG A 28 -3.35 -6.33 3.68
CA ARG A 28 -2.83 -6.03 2.33
C ARG A 28 -2.51 -4.56 2.13
N LYS A 29 -3.32 -3.66 2.70
CA LYS A 29 -3.10 -2.22 2.63
C LYS A 29 -1.84 -1.82 3.40
N ASP A 30 -1.67 -2.38 4.60
CA ASP A 30 -0.48 -2.14 5.42
C ASP A 30 0.78 -2.72 4.77
N ASP A 31 0.70 -3.92 4.18
CA ASP A 31 1.81 -4.51 3.44
C ASP A 31 2.19 -3.65 2.23
N ARG A 32 1.22 -3.24 1.41
CA ARG A 32 1.46 -2.34 0.28
C ARG A 32 2.10 -1.02 0.72
N ARG A 33 1.64 -0.43 1.83
CA ARG A 33 2.20 0.82 2.36
C ARG A 33 3.61 0.63 2.89
N ARG A 34 3.91 -0.49 3.55
CA ARG A 34 5.27 -0.84 3.96
C ARG A 34 6.18 -0.96 2.74
N LYS A 35 5.76 -1.69 1.69
CA LYS A 35 6.53 -1.82 0.44
C LYS A 35 6.77 -0.47 -0.24
N GLU A 36 5.78 0.42 -0.27
CA GLU A 36 5.94 1.79 -0.79
C GLU A 36 7.00 2.59 -0.03
N ILE A 37 6.98 2.51 1.30
CA ILE A 37 7.95 3.20 2.14
C ILE A 37 9.35 2.60 1.93
N THR A 38 9.48 1.27 1.88
CA THR A 38 10.76 0.60 1.61
C THR A 38 11.33 1.02 0.27
N ALA A 39 10.53 0.98 -0.80
CA ALA A 39 10.94 1.42 -2.13
C ALA A 39 11.41 2.88 -2.13
N ALA A 40 10.69 3.76 -1.43
CA ALA A 40 11.05 5.18 -1.34
C ALA A 40 12.37 5.38 -0.59
N ILE A 41 12.61 4.65 0.50
CA ILE A 41 13.86 4.72 1.26
C ILE A 41 15.03 4.21 0.40
N GLU A 42 14.90 3.05 -0.24
CA GLU A 42 15.96 2.49 -1.07
C GLU A 42 16.29 3.39 -2.26
N PHE A 43 15.27 3.93 -2.93
CA PHE A 43 15.46 4.92 -3.99
C PHE A 43 16.22 6.16 -3.47
N ALA A 44 15.81 6.68 -2.31
CA ALA A 44 16.41 7.87 -1.73
C ALA A 44 17.88 7.65 -1.30
N LEU A 45 18.25 6.44 -0.87
CA LEU A 45 19.63 6.07 -0.58
C LEU A 45 20.54 6.08 -1.82
N GLY A 46 19.97 5.88 -3.01
CA GLY A 46 20.69 6.00 -4.29
C GLY A 46 20.93 7.44 -4.74
N LEU A 47 20.34 8.43 -4.05
CA LEU A 47 20.47 9.85 -4.38
C LEU A 47 21.60 10.53 -3.59
N ASN A 48 22.06 11.68 -4.09
CA ASN A 48 22.90 12.56 -3.28
C ASN A 48 22.10 13.18 -2.12
N LEU A 49 22.78 13.68 -1.08
CA LEU A 49 22.17 14.17 0.16
C LEU A 49 21.07 15.22 -0.06
N PHE A 50 21.26 16.15 -1.01
CA PHE A 50 20.29 17.19 -1.30
C PHE A 50 19.03 16.61 -1.97
N ARG A 51 19.22 15.77 -2.99
CA ARG A 51 18.14 15.11 -3.72
C ARG A 51 17.38 14.12 -2.82
N GLN A 52 18.08 13.39 -1.95
CA GLN A 52 17.51 12.47 -0.96
C GLN A 52 16.54 13.20 -0.02
N ARG A 53 16.99 14.30 0.60
CA ARG A 53 16.17 15.09 1.53
C ARG A 53 14.91 15.64 0.85
N ASN A 54 15.07 16.22 -0.34
CA ASN A 54 13.93 16.80 -1.05
C ASN A 54 12.95 15.73 -1.53
N PHE A 55 13.44 14.58 -2.01
CA PHE A 55 12.59 13.45 -2.40
C PHE A 55 11.77 12.93 -1.21
N LEU A 56 12.42 12.66 -0.07
CA LEU A 56 11.72 12.14 1.11
C LEU A 56 10.68 13.12 1.66
N ARG A 57 10.99 14.43 1.61
CA ARG A 57 10.00 15.46 1.96
C ARG A 57 8.78 15.39 1.05
N LEU A 58 8.98 15.43 -0.27
CA LEU A 58 7.87 15.37 -1.25
C LEU A 58 7.07 14.08 -1.12
N PHE A 59 7.75 12.95 -0.85
CA PHE A 59 7.12 11.65 -0.66
C PHE A 59 6.23 11.60 0.60
N ILE A 60 6.70 12.16 1.71
CA ILE A 60 5.91 12.24 2.96
C ILE A 60 4.75 13.22 2.81
N ASP A 61 4.98 14.35 2.13
CA ASP A 61 3.98 15.40 1.89
C ASP A 61 2.93 14.97 0.84
N GLY A 62 3.15 13.85 0.13
CA GLY A 62 2.23 13.33 -0.89
C GLY A 62 2.21 14.16 -2.18
N GLU A 63 3.29 14.90 -2.47
CA GLU A 63 3.42 15.76 -3.64
C GLU A 63 3.76 14.94 -4.93
N ASP A 64 2.91 13.98 -5.29
CA ASP A 64 3.16 13.04 -6.41
C ASP A 64 3.47 13.74 -7.74
N ALA A 65 2.81 14.88 -8.01
CA ALA A 65 3.06 15.67 -9.21
C ALA A 65 4.48 16.25 -9.25
N ALA A 66 4.99 16.71 -8.10
CA ALA A 66 6.36 17.21 -7.99
C ALA A 66 7.37 16.07 -8.07
N ILE A 67 7.08 14.91 -7.46
CA ILE A 67 7.94 13.72 -7.55
C ILE A 67 8.07 13.25 -9.00
N ASN A 68 6.97 13.13 -9.73
CA ASN A 68 7.00 12.68 -11.13
C ASN A 68 7.73 13.65 -12.06
N ARG A 69 7.76 14.95 -11.72
CA ARG A 69 8.49 15.98 -12.47
C ARG A 69 9.98 16.01 -12.13
N ASP A 70 10.32 15.99 -10.85
CA ASP A 70 11.69 16.23 -10.35
C ASP A 70 12.51 14.92 -10.19
N TYR A 71 11.81 13.78 -10.17
CA TYR A 71 12.36 12.42 -10.05
C TYR A 71 11.63 11.46 -11.01
N PRO A 72 11.68 11.68 -12.33
CA PRO A 72 11.00 10.80 -13.29
C PRO A 72 11.46 9.34 -13.20
N GLU A 73 12.71 9.10 -12.76
CA GLU A 73 13.26 7.76 -12.53
C GLU A 73 12.58 6.99 -11.39
N TRP A 74 11.84 7.68 -10.50
CA TRP A 74 11.10 7.06 -9.40
C TRP A 74 10.03 6.10 -9.91
N ALA A 75 9.30 6.47 -10.98
CA ALA A 75 8.23 5.64 -11.53
C ALA A 75 8.76 4.29 -12.01
N ASP A 76 9.86 4.32 -12.76
CA ASP A 76 10.52 3.12 -13.27
C ASP A 76 11.13 2.27 -12.14
N TYR A 77 11.77 2.92 -11.17
CA TYR A 77 12.34 2.22 -10.02
C TYR A 77 11.24 1.52 -9.20
N ARG A 78 10.16 2.22 -8.87
CA ARG A 78 9.02 1.68 -8.12
C ARG A 78 8.39 0.50 -8.84
N ALA A 79 8.22 0.57 -10.17
CA ALA A 79 7.69 -0.53 -10.96
C ALA A 79 8.59 -1.78 -10.89
N ARG A 80 9.92 -1.60 -10.99
CA ARG A 80 10.89 -2.69 -10.86
C ARG A 80 10.93 -3.27 -9.44
N PHE A 81 10.87 -2.41 -8.43
CA PHE A 81 10.84 -2.83 -7.03
C PHE A 81 9.67 -3.77 -6.76
N TYR A 82 8.45 -3.43 -7.22
CA TYR A 82 7.30 -4.32 -7.08
C TYR A 82 7.38 -5.60 -7.90
N ALA A 83 8.00 -5.55 -9.08
CA ALA A 83 8.23 -6.75 -9.88
C ALA A 83 9.21 -7.72 -9.19
N LEU A 84 10.17 -7.20 -8.42
CA LEU A 84 11.15 -7.98 -7.67
C LEU A 84 10.62 -8.52 -6.34
N GLU A 85 9.85 -7.73 -5.59
CA GLU A 85 9.30 -8.16 -4.29
C GLU A 85 8.14 -9.16 -4.40
N GLY A 86 7.63 -9.41 -5.61
CA GLY A 86 6.56 -10.37 -5.86
C GLY A 86 5.18 -9.85 -5.39
N PHE A 87 4.23 -9.85 -6.33
CA PHE A 87 2.80 -9.76 -6.07
C PHE A 87 2.11 -11.04 -6.52
#